data_AF-A0A316MI21-F1
#
_entry.id   AF-A0A316MI21-F1
#
_cell.length_a   1.000
_cell.length_b   1.000
_cell.length_c   1.000
_cell.angle_alpha   90.00
_cell.angle_beta   90.00
_cell.angle_gamma   90.00
#
_symmetry.space_group_name_H-M   'P 1'
#
loop_
_entity.id
_entity.type
_entity.pdbx_description
1 polymer ?
#
loop_
_entity_poly.entity_id
_entity_poly.type
_entity_poly.pdbx_seq_one_letter_code
_entity_poly.pdbx_strand_id
1 'polypeptide(L)'
;MLQTIEECLMKYLILEDFSGQPVCFLFPRRVDHGDMRDQLPYGKVISAGYAELQNGHFVCSGGSQELNAQARPDKDPVLLAESLRHRNT
;
A
#
# COMPACT_ATOMS: atom_id res chain seq x y z
N MET A 1 25.24 -6.67 14.17
CA MET A 1 24.33 -7.73 13.71
C MET A 1 23.28 -7.04 12.85
N LEU A 2 23.57 -6.92 11.56
CA LEU A 2 22.63 -6.34 10.60
C LEU A 2 21.39 -7.22 10.65
N GLN A 3 20.24 -6.63 11.01
CA GLN A 3 18.95 -7.20 10.69
C GLN A 3 19.05 -7.56 9.20
N THR A 4 19.17 -8.86 8.91
CA THR A 4 18.80 -9.39 7.61
C THR A 4 17.48 -8.71 7.29
N ILE A 5 17.38 -8.04 6.15
CA ILE A 5 16.14 -7.47 5.65
C ILE A 5 15.15 -8.63 5.69
N GLU A 6 14.42 -8.77 6.79
CA GLU A 6 13.22 -9.59 6.86
C GLU A 6 12.42 -9.14 5.66
N GLU A 7 11.85 -10.09 4.93
CA GLU A 7 10.79 -9.85 3.96
C GLU A 7 9.96 -8.67 4.47
N CYS A 8 10.16 -7.48 3.88
CA CYS A 8 9.71 -6.21 4.46
C CYS A 8 8.20 -6.15 4.28
N LEU A 9 7.48 -6.84 5.16
CA LEU A 9 6.04 -6.91 5.15
C LEU A 9 5.53 -5.54 5.61
N MET A 10 5.20 -4.71 4.62
CA MET A 10 4.61 -3.41 4.79
C MET A 10 3.10 -3.53 4.68
N LYS A 11 2.38 -2.56 5.22
CA LYS A 11 0.97 -2.37 4.90
C LYS A 11 0.86 -1.29 3.84
N TYR A 12 -0.22 -1.34 3.06
CA TYR A 12 -0.52 -0.30 2.10
C TYR A 12 -2.01 0.07 2.08
N LEU A 13 -2.25 1.29 1.62
CA LEU A 13 -3.55 1.79 1.20
C LEU A 13 -3.43 2.37 -0.21
N ILE A 14 -4.39 2.08 -1.07
CA ILE A 14 -4.62 2.82 -2.30
C ILE A 14 -5.93 3.58 -2.12
N LEU A 15 -5.87 4.90 -2.22
CA LEU A 15 -7.01 5.79 -2.08
C LEU A 15 -7.27 6.52 -3.39
N GLU A 16 -8.47 7.03 -3.57
CA GLU A 16 -8.82 7.92 -4.67
C GLU A 16 -8.59 9.37 -4.26
N ASP A 17 -7.82 10.14 -5.04
CA ASP A 17 -7.68 11.58 -4.84
C ASP A 17 -8.87 12.38 -5.40
N PHE A 18 -8.82 13.70 -5.24
CA PHE A 18 -9.87 14.62 -5.69
C PHE A 18 -10.09 14.63 -7.22
N SER A 19 -9.17 14.05 -7.99
CA SER A 19 -9.24 13.92 -9.45
C SER A 19 -9.61 12.50 -9.91
N GLY A 20 -9.96 11.60 -8.98
CA GLY A 20 -10.29 10.21 -9.29
C GLY A 20 -9.06 9.32 -9.49
N GLN A 21 -7.84 9.81 -9.21
CA GLN A 21 -6.61 9.06 -9.45
C GLN A 21 -6.23 8.23 -8.22
N PRO A 22 -5.64 7.03 -8.41
CA PRO A 22 -5.15 6.22 -7.32
C PRO A 22 -3.89 6.84 -6.70
N VAL A 23 -3.89 7.00 -5.39
CA VAL A 23 -2.73 7.42 -4.59
C VAL A 23 -2.33 6.29 -3.65
N CYS A 24 -1.08 5.86 -3.75
CA CYS A 24 -0.57 4.75 -2.97
C CYS A 24 0.20 5.23 -1.74
N PHE A 25 -0.12 4.67 -0.58
CA PHE A 25 0.60 4.85 0.68
C PHE A 25 1.14 3.50 1.14
N LEU A 26 2.45 3.43 1.38
CA LEU A 26 3.14 2.26 1.94
C LEU A 26 3.67 2.63 3.33
N PHE A 27 3.34 1.84 4.35
CA PHE A 27 3.65 2.18 5.74
C PHE A 27 3.98 0.94 6.59
N PRO A 28 4.67 1.11 7.73
CA PRO A 28 5.09 -0.01 8.55
C PRO A 28 3.93 -0.83 9.09
N ARG A 29 4.13 -2.15 9.23
CA ARG A 29 3.14 -3.11 9.72
C ARG A 29 2.49 -2.75 11.07
N ARG A 30 3.22 -2.02 11.93
CA ARG A 30 2.79 -1.64 13.28
C ARG A 30 1.64 -0.62 13.33
N VAL A 31 1.34 0.05 12.21
CA VAL A 31 0.22 1.00 12.11
C VAL A 31 -1.00 0.25 11.59
N ASP A 32 -2.19 0.51 12.14
CA ASP A 32 -3.41 -0.08 11.59
C ASP A 32 -3.81 0.58 10.25
N HIS A 33 -4.54 -0.15 9.41
CA HIS A 33 -5.07 0.42 8.16
C HIS A 33 -6.09 1.53 8.45
N GLY A 34 -6.98 1.34 9.44
CA GLY A 34 -7.95 2.34 9.88
C GLY A 34 -7.27 3.60 10.40
N ASP A 35 -6.32 3.43 11.35
CA ASP A 35 -5.52 4.52 11.90
C ASP A 35 -4.82 5.33 10.79
N MET A 36 -4.20 4.64 9.82
CA MET A 36 -3.53 5.31 8.71
C MET A 36 -4.54 6.04 7.81
N ARG A 37 -5.69 5.43 7.52
CA ARG A 37 -6.77 6.05 6.71
C ARG A 37 -7.25 7.35 7.35
N ASP A 38 -7.37 7.39 8.68
CA ASP A 38 -7.83 8.58 9.41
C ASP A 38 -6.85 9.75 9.34
N GLN A 39 -5.56 9.50 9.11
CA GLN A 39 -4.57 10.56 8.90
C GLN A 39 -4.63 11.19 7.50
N LEU A 40 -5.33 10.55 6.55
CA LEU A 40 -5.28 10.91 5.14
C LEU A 40 -6.48 11.77 4.71
N PRO A 41 -6.27 12.86 3.93
CA PRO A 41 -7.32 13.78 3.53
C PRO A 41 -8.16 13.26 2.34
N TYR A 42 -8.22 11.95 2.14
CA TYR A 42 -8.92 11.32 1.00
C TYR A 42 -10.17 10.61 1.48
N GLY A 43 -11.24 10.62 0.68
CA GLY A 43 -12.53 10.04 1.09
C GLY A 43 -12.62 8.54 0.88
N LYS A 44 -12.13 8.03 -0.26
CA LYS A 44 -12.46 6.70 -0.76
C LYS A 44 -11.23 5.79 -0.78
N VAL A 45 -11.34 4.65 -0.10
CA VAL A 45 -10.36 3.56 -0.16
C VAL A 45 -10.67 2.70 -1.38
N ILE A 46 -9.68 2.49 -2.24
CA ILE A 46 -9.76 1.62 -3.42
C ILE A 46 -9.36 0.19 -3.04
N SER A 47 -8.26 0.05 -2.31
CA SER A 47 -7.78 -1.22 -1.79
C SER A 47 -6.86 -1.02 -0.59
N ALA A 48 -6.69 -2.08 0.19
CA ALA A 48 -5.84 -2.11 1.37
C ALA A 48 -5.24 -3.51 1.48
N GLY A 49 -4.05 -3.63 2.06
CA GLY A 49 -3.47 -4.94 2.29
C GLY A 49 -2.05 -4.88 2.81
N TYR A 50 -1.35 -6.00 2.64
CA TYR A 50 0.06 -6.14 2.91
C TYR A 50 0.83 -6.18 1.60
N ALA A 51 2.01 -5.57 1.59
CA ALA A 51 2.93 -5.54 0.47
C ALA A 51 4.28 -6.10 0.90
N GLU A 52 4.76 -7.09 0.16
CA GLU A 52 6.11 -7.62 0.28
C GLU A 52 6.89 -7.26 -0.98
N LEU A 53 8.19 -7.01 -0.83
CA LEU A 53 9.09 -6.84 -1.98
C LEU A 53 9.83 -8.15 -2.23
N GLN A 54 9.48 -8.85 -3.29
CA GLN A 54 10.09 -10.11 -3.71
C GLN A 54 10.75 -9.94 -5.07
N ASN A 55 12.07 -10.20 -5.15
CA ASN A 55 12.84 -10.09 -6.41
C ASN A 55 12.65 -8.74 -7.15
N GLY A 56 12.48 -7.65 -6.41
CA GLY A 56 12.25 -6.31 -6.98
C GLY A 56 10.81 -6.00 -7.41
N HIS A 57 9.87 -6.92 -7.19
CA HIS A 57 8.45 -6.76 -7.48
C HIS A 57 7.63 -6.77 -6.19
N PHE A 58 6.58 -5.95 -6.16
CA PHE A 58 5.62 -6.04 -5.06
C PHE A 58 4.75 -7.29 -5.20
N VAL A 59 4.44 -7.91 -4.07
CA VAL A 59 3.40 -8.92 -3.93
C VAL A 59 2.40 -8.40 -2.92
N CYS A 60 1.13 -8.28 -3.33
CA CYS A 60 0.07 -7.71 -2.51
C CYS A 60 -0.93 -8.77 -2.07
N SER A 61 -1.29 -8.79 -0.78
CA SER A 61 -2.19 -9.80 -0.21
C SER A 61 -3.00 -9.24 0.97
N GLY A 62 -4.00 -10.01 1.42
CA GLY A 62 -4.84 -9.65 2.57
C GLY A 62 -5.75 -8.45 2.32
N GLY A 63 -6.17 -7.78 3.39
CA GLY A 63 -7.14 -6.70 3.35
C GLY A 63 -7.33 -6.04 4.71
N SER A 64 -8.28 -5.11 4.79
CA SER A 64 -8.80 -4.54 6.03
C SER A 64 -10.31 -4.72 6.06
N GLN A 65 -10.79 -5.47 7.06
CA GLN A 65 -12.23 -5.67 7.28
C GLN A 65 -12.93 -4.38 7.70
N GLU A 66 -12.28 -3.60 8.58
CA GLU A 66 -12.78 -2.31 9.04
C GLU A 66 -13.02 -1.33 7.89
N LEU A 67 -12.08 -1.28 6.94
CA LEU A 67 -12.19 -0.42 5.76
C LEU A 67 -13.02 -1.04 4.63
N ASN A 68 -13.52 -2.27 4.80
CA ASN A 68 -14.17 -3.07 3.77
C ASN A 68 -13.37 -3.08 2.44
N ALA A 69 -12.05 -3.28 2.56
CA ALA A 69 -11.12 -3.17 1.45
C ALA A 69 -10.21 -4.41 1.37
N GLN A 70 -9.97 -4.89 0.15
CA GLN A 70 -9.20 -6.10 -0.11
C GLN A 70 -8.06 -5.79 -1.10
N ALA A 71 -6.93 -6.45 -0.93
CA ALA A 71 -5.84 -6.37 -1.88
C ALA A 71 -6.26 -6.92 -3.24
N ARG A 72 -5.74 -6.31 -4.32
CA ARG A 72 -5.95 -6.77 -5.69
C ARG A 72 -4.60 -7.26 -6.23
N PRO A 73 -4.28 -8.56 -6.11
CA PRO A 73 -2.94 -9.08 -6.40
C PRO A 73 -2.46 -8.79 -7.84
N ASP A 74 -3.36 -8.68 -8.80
CA ASP A 74 -3.02 -8.42 -10.21
C ASP A 74 -2.86 -6.92 -10.56
N LYS A 75 -3.30 -6.00 -9.68
CA LYS A 75 -3.36 -4.56 -9.98
C LYS A 75 -2.53 -3.70 -9.03
N ASP A 76 -2.64 -3.98 -7.73
CA ASP A 76 -2.03 -3.14 -6.70
C ASP A 76 -0.49 -3.16 -6.74
N PRO A 77 0.19 -4.29 -7.02
CA PRO A 77 1.64 -4.29 -7.18
C PRO A 77 2.16 -3.32 -8.25
N VAL A 78 1.47 -3.23 -9.38
CA VAL A 78 1.85 -2.37 -10.50
C VAL A 78 1.67 -0.90 -10.11
N LEU A 79 0.56 -0.56 -9.45
CA LEU A 79 0.30 0.80 -8.97
C LEU A 79 1.32 1.25 -7.91
N LEU A 80 1.67 0.37 -6.98
CA LEU A 80 2.69 0.65 -5.96
C LEU A 80 4.07 0.87 -6.59
N ALA A 81 4.46 -0.01 -7.53
CA ALA A 81 5.74 0.12 -8.24
C ALA A 81 5.84 1.44 -9.02
N GLU A 82 4.77 1.84 -9.72
CA GLU A 82 4.73 3.10 -10.46
C GLU A 82 4.72 4.33 -9.54
N SER A 83 4.01 4.25 -8.41
CA SER A 83 3.88 5.39 -7.47
C SER A 83 5.18 5.67 -6.72
N LEU A 84 5.98 4.64 -6.43
CA LEU A 84 7.25 4.75 -5.70
C LEU A 84 8.46 4.92 -6.63
N ARG A 85 8.26 4.90 -7.95
CA ARG A 85 9.30 5.15 -8.94
C ARG A 85 9.81 6.58 -8.76
N HIS A 86 11.07 6.73 -8.36
CA HIS A 86 11.75 8.03 -8.37
C HIS A 86 11.74 8.56 -9.82
N ARG A 87 11.07 9.69 -10.02
CA ARG A 87 11.12 10.42 -11.29
C ARG A 87 12.24 11.45 -11.16
N ASN A 88 13.31 11.27 -11.92
CA ASN A 88 14.30 12.32 -12.12
C ASN A 88 13.66 13.38 -13.02
N THR A 89 12.96 14.33 -12.43
CA THR A 89 12.54 15.57 -13.11
C THR A 89 13.68 16.57 -13.09
#